data_AF-A0A1E1VYJ3-F1
#
_entry.id   AF-A0A1E1VYJ3-F1
#
_cell.length_a   1.000
_cell.length_b   1.000
_cell.length_c   1.000
_cell.angle_alpha   90.00
_cell.angle_beta   90.00
_cell.angle_gamma   90.00
#
_symmetry.space_group_name_H-M   'P 1'
#
loop_
_entity.id
_entity.type
_entity.pdbx_description
1 polymer ?
#
loop_
_entity_poly.entity_id
_entity_poly.type
_entity_poly.pdbx_seq_one_letter_code
_entity_poly.pdbx_strand_id
1 'polypeptide(L)'
;MAENIFYKFHTELHDIRQYLIKFGKKRVTSDAAKSKLEEARKTFANFEIALKLYEKVKLSEDAVKLIEEINIKYLEIEKLMNKTNMAAEFELKTAVSLLPVMDGSETVTKQLIDAIELYSTMITEESKSNLVQFVLKTRLSQVAKLRLGSNYKSVKEMIADMKKHLLTTKSDVALQKKMQTCYQGNWTIEKFGSQLEQMFVDLTISQADGKADAYNILKPLNEKQAINKFAEGLKDEKLRTIIAARNYQTLKDAIQGAKDAEVNTGSSSTGQ
;
A
#
# COMPACT_ATOMS: atom_id res chain seq x y z
N MET A 1 9.31 -14.74 52.71
CA MET A 1 7.93 -14.62 52.19
C MET A 1 7.91 -14.08 50.76
N ALA A 2 8.67 -13.02 50.43
CA ALA A 2 8.82 -12.51 49.07
C ALA A 2 9.42 -13.53 48.07
N GLU A 3 10.41 -14.32 48.48
CA GLU A 3 11.05 -15.35 47.62
C GLU A 3 10.06 -16.42 47.13
N ASN A 4 9.15 -16.90 47.99
CA ASN A 4 8.12 -17.88 47.58
C ASN A 4 7.15 -17.30 46.54
N ILE A 5 6.91 -15.98 46.58
CA ILE A 5 6.03 -15.30 45.62
C ILE A 5 6.73 -15.19 44.27
N PHE A 6 8.01 -14.79 44.25
CA PHE A 6 8.79 -14.74 43.01
C PHE A 6 9.02 -16.13 42.41
N TYR A 7 9.23 -17.16 43.22
CA TYR A 7 9.39 -18.54 42.74
C TYR A 7 8.13 -19.05 42.04
N LYS A 8 6.95 -18.67 42.54
CA LYS A 8 5.68 -18.98 41.88
C LYS A 8 5.60 -18.36 40.49
N PHE A 9 5.92 -17.06 40.35
CA PHE A 9 5.92 -16.38 39.05
C PHE A 9 6.94 -16.97 38.06
N HIS A 10 8.14 -17.30 38.56
CA HIS A 10 9.17 -17.97 37.78
C HIS A 10 8.69 -19.33 37.24
N THR A 11 8.01 -20.12 38.07
CA THR A 11 7.51 -21.45 37.68
C THR A 11 6.37 -21.34 36.66
N GLU A 12 5.42 -20.43 36.87
CA GLU A 12 4.30 -20.20 35.94
C GLU A 12 4.80 -19.73 34.56
N LEU A 13 5.76 -18.80 34.50
CA LEU A 13 6.36 -18.38 33.23
C LEU A 13 7.20 -19.49 32.59
N HIS A 14 7.87 -20.33 33.39
CA HIS A 14 8.59 -21.49 32.88
C HIS A 14 7.64 -22.47 32.19
N ASP A 15 6.50 -22.78 32.80
CA ASP A 15 5.51 -23.71 32.26
C ASP A 15 4.88 -23.17 30.97
N ILE A 16 4.55 -21.88 30.93
CA ILE A 16 4.02 -21.23 29.72
C ILE A 16 5.06 -21.28 28.60
N ARG A 17 6.33 -21.00 28.89
CA ARG A 17 7.41 -21.11 27.91
C ARG A 17 7.57 -22.53 27.37
N GLN A 18 7.60 -23.54 28.24
CA GLN A 18 7.71 -24.94 27.83
C GLN A 18 6.52 -25.37 26.97
N TYR A 19 5.32 -24.88 27.31
CA TYR A 19 4.11 -25.11 26.53
C TYR A 19 4.24 -24.52 25.12
N LEU A 20 4.69 -23.27 24.99
CA LEU A 20 4.89 -22.60 23.70
C LEU A 20 6.00 -23.27 22.85
N ILE A 21 7.06 -23.75 23.49
CA ILE A 21 8.13 -24.52 22.81
C ILE A 21 7.57 -25.84 22.25
N LYS A 22 6.77 -26.57 23.05
CA LYS A 22 6.16 -27.86 22.63
C LYS A 22 5.17 -27.71 21.47
N PHE A 23 4.52 -26.56 21.32
CA PHE A 23 3.60 -26.31 20.21
C PHE A 23 4.29 -26.20 18.84
N GLY A 24 5.57 -25.84 18.82
CA GLY A 24 6.36 -25.70 17.60
C GLY A 24 5.92 -24.53 16.70
N LYS A 25 6.83 -24.03 15.87
CA LYS A 25 6.66 -22.81 15.04
C LYS A 25 5.37 -22.74 14.19
N LYS A 26 4.78 -23.90 13.84
CA LYS A 26 3.58 -23.98 12.97
C LYS A 26 2.24 -23.78 13.70
N ARG A 27 2.18 -23.86 15.03
CA ARG A 27 0.92 -23.77 15.81
C ARG A 27 0.86 -22.58 16.79
N VAL A 28 1.90 -21.74 16.80
CA VAL A 28 1.99 -20.50 17.60
C VAL A 28 0.94 -19.44 17.19
N THR A 29 0.32 -19.61 16.03
CA THR A 29 -0.78 -18.77 15.53
C THR A 29 -2.17 -19.21 16.00
N SER A 30 -2.29 -20.36 16.68
CA SER A 30 -3.58 -20.85 17.18
C SER A 30 -4.11 -19.99 18.33
N ASP A 31 -5.44 -19.94 18.48
CA ASP A 31 -6.08 -19.19 19.57
C ASP A 31 -5.63 -19.67 20.96
N ALA A 32 -5.21 -20.94 21.07
CA ALA A 32 -4.60 -21.49 22.27
C ALA A 32 -3.26 -20.83 22.63
N ALA A 33 -2.40 -20.54 21.64
CA ALA A 33 -1.12 -19.87 21.86
C ALA A 33 -1.31 -18.38 22.23
N LYS A 34 -2.28 -17.70 21.62
CA LYS A 34 -2.67 -16.33 22.00
C LYS A 34 -3.21 -16.25 23.42
N SER A 35 -4.05 -17.21 23.82
CA SER A 35 -4.56 -17.33 25.19
C SER A 35 -3.41 -17.49 26.21
N LYS A 36 -2.41 -18.31 25.88
CA LYS A 36 -1.22 -18.51 26.73
C LYS A 36 -0.28 -17.30 26.78
N LEU A 37 -0.21 -16.48 25.73
CA LEU A 37 0.49 -15.19 25.78
C LEU A 37 -0.22 -14.21 26.72
N GLU A 38 -1.54 -14.12 26.66
CA GLU A 38 -2.31 -13.28 27.59
C GLU A 38 -2.16 -13.74 29.04
N GLU A 39 -2.08 -15.05 29.27
CA GLU A 39 -1.73 -15.61 30.57
C GLU A 39 -0.33 -15.17 31.02
N ALA A 40 0.69 -15.25 30.14
CA ALA A 40 2.04 -14.78 30.44
C ALA A 40 2.09 -13.27 30.77
N ARG A 41 1.37 -12.44 30.02
CA ARG A 41 1.26 -11.00 30.26
C ARG A 41 0.63 -10.68 31.60
N LYS A 42 -0.46 -11.38 31.95
CA LYS A 42 -1.10 -11.23 33.26
C LYS A 42 -0.18 -11.66 34.40
N THR A 43 0.52 -12.78 34.24
CA THR A 43 1.50 -13.26 35.22
C THR A 43 2.64 -12.26 35.41
N PHE A 44 3.15 -11.68 34.32
CA PHE A 44 4.21 -10.66 34.38
C PHE A 44 3.73 -9.33 34.98
N ALA A 45 2.54 -8.85 34.63
CA ALA A 45 1.95 -7.66 35.24
C ALA A 45 1.75 -7.83 36.76
N ASN A 46 1.31 -9.01 37.19
CA ASN A 46 1.20 -9.34 38.61
C ASN A 46 2.57 -9.39 39.30
N PHE A 47 3.60 -9.88 38.61
CA PHE A 47 4.97 -9.84 39.08
C PHE A 47 5.48 -8.40 39.24
N GLU A 48 5.24 -7.49 38.29
CA GLU A 48 5.63 -6.08 38.41
C GLU A 48 4.94 -5.38 39.59
N ILE A 49 3.66 -5.69 39.82
CA ILE A 49 2.93 -5.18 40.99
C ILE A 49 3.56 -5.71 42.29
N ALA A 50 3.89 -7.01 42.35
CA ALA A 50 4.57 -7.58 43.49
C ALA A 50 5.95 -6.93 43.71
N LEU A 51 6.71 -6.70 42.64
CA LEU A 51 8.02 -6.06 42.69
C LEU A 51 7.95 -4.67 43.31
N LYS A 52 6.97 -3.85 42.89
CA LYS A 52 6.71 -2.51 43.46
C LYS A 52 6.32 -2.55 44.94
N LEU A 53 5.61 -3.58 45.39
CA LEU A 53 5.25 -3.75 46.80
C LEU A 53 6.48 -4.09 47.67
N TYR A 54 7.49 -4.76 47.10
CA TYR A 54 8.71 -5.14 47.79
C TYR A 54 9.90 -4.19 47.56
N GLU A 55 9.73 -3.14 46.78
CA GLU A 55 10.77 -2.15 46.43
C GLU A 55 11.35 -1.42 47.67
N LYS A 56 10.57 -1.35 48.76
CA LYS A 56 10.99 -0.76 50.05
C LYS A 56 11.63 -1.74 51.02
N VAL A 57 11.71 -3.03 50.66
CA VAL A 57 12.29 -4.08 51.49
C VAL A 57 13.65 -4.45 50.92
N LYS A 58 14.66 -4.58 51.79
CA LYS A 58 16.00 -5.03 51.38
C LYS A 58 15.91 -6.48 50.92
N LEU A 59 15.93 -6.70 49.61
CA LEU A 59 15.86 -8.02 48.98
C LEU A 59 17.18 -8.78 49.19
N SER A 60 17.07 -10.11 49.31
CA SER A 60 18.23 -11.01 49.30
C SER A 60 18.83 -11.08 47.89
N GLU A 61 20.11 -11.46 47.81
CA GLU A 61 20.81 -11.64 46.53
C GLU A 61 20.14 -12.72 45.65
N ASP A 62 19.57 -13.75 46.27
CA ASP A 62 18.84 -14.81 45.58
C ASP A 62 17.52 -14.33 45.00
N ALA A 63 16.81 -13.43 45.69
CA ALA A 63 15.60 -12.81 45.16
C ALA A 63 15.88 -11.92 43.94
N VAL A 64 17.03 -11.22 43.93
CA VAL A 64 17.45 -10.38 42.79
C VAL A 64 17.76 -11.24 41.56
N LYS A 65 18.49 -12.36 41.73
CA LYS A 65 18.74 -13.31 40.62
C LYS A 65 17.44 -13.86 40.05
N LEU A 66 16.48 -14.20 40.90
CA LEU A 66 15.19 -14.75 40.49
C LEU A 66 14.35 -13.73 39.70
N ILE A 67 14.43 -12.45 40.06
CA ILE A 67 13.80 -11.33 39.32
C ILE A 67 14.39 -11.21 37.92
N GLU A 68 15.72 -11.27 37.78
CA GLU A 68 16.39 -11.26 36.47
C GLU A 68 15.97 -12.45 35.60
N GLU A 69 15.91 -13.65 36.18
CA GLU A 69 15.46 -14.85 35.47
C GLU A 69 14.01 -14.76 34.98
N ILE A 70 13.12 -14.16 35.77
CA ILE A 70 11.72 -13.89 35.39
C ILE A 70 11.66 -12.96 34.18
N ASN A 71 12.42 -11.86 34.21
CA ASN A 71 12.48 -10.89 33.10
C ASN A 71 13.02 -11.54 31.82
N ILE A 72 14.08 -12.34 31.92
CA ILE A 72 14.66 -13.05 30.78
C ILE A 72 13.62 -14.01 30.18
N LYS A 73 12.90 -14.79 31.00
CA LYS A 73 11.89 -15.72 30.51
C LYS A 73 10.71 -15.03 29.83
N TYR A 74 10.25 -13.91 30.37
CA TYR A 74 9.18 -13.13 29.74
C TYR A 74 9.61 -12.61 28.37
N LEU A 75 10.83 -12.05 28.26
CA LEU A 75 11.41 -11.62 26.99
C LEU A 75 11.57 -12.76 25.98
N GLU A 76 11.93 -13.96 26.44
CA GLU A 76 11.98 -15.15 25.57
C GLU A 76 10.61 -15.56 25.05
N ILE A 77 9.56 -15.50 25.88
CA ILE A 77 8.17 -15.76 25.48
C ILE A 77 7.71 -14.76 24.43
N GLU A 78 7.98 -13.47 24.62
CA GLU A 78 7.66 -12.44 23.63
C GLU A 78 8.40 -12.65 22.31
N LYS A 79 9.69 -13.02 22.36
CA LYS A 79 10.48 -13.34 21.16
C LYS A 79 9.95 -14.57 20.42
N LEU A 80 9.50 -15.60 21.14
CA LEU A 80 8.91 -16.80 20.53
C LEU A 80 7.62 -16.47 19.77
N MET A 81 6.84 -15.51 20.25
CA MET A 81 5.57 -15.10 19.64
C MET A 81 5.74 -14.06 18.53
N ASN A 82 6.68 -13.11 18.68
CA ASN A 82 6.99 -12.09 17.67
C ASN A 82 7.61 -12.66 16.39
N LYS A 83 8.30 -13.81 16.46
CA LYS A 83 8.77 -14.54 15.26
C LYS A 83 7.65 -15.08 14.37
N THR A 84 6.38 -14.97 14.78
CA THR A 84 5.21 -15.50 14.05
C THR A 84 4.18 -14.45 13.62
N ASN A 85 4.43 -13.16 13.89
CA ASN A 85 3.59 -12.08 13.34
C ASN A 85 3.86 -11.91 11.85
N MET A 86 3.14 -12.66 10.99
CA MET A 86 2.82 -12.53 9.54
C MET A 86 3.81 -11.94 8.51
N ALA A 87 4.87 -11.26 8.90
CA ALA A 87 5.92 -10.78 8.05
C ALA A 87 6.99 -11.88 7.95
N ALA A 88 7.13 -12.44 6.75
CA ALA A 88 8.18 -13.40 6.47
C ALA A 88 9.54 -12.68 6.47
N GLU A 89 10.61 -13.41 6.80
CA GLU A 89 11.96 -12.95 6.46
C GLU A 89 12.09 -12.85 4.93
N PHE A 90 13.02 -12.03 4.44
CA PHE A 90 13.27 -11.92 3.00
C PHE A 90 13.63 -13.29 2.40
N GLU A 91 12.81 -13.76 1.46
CA GLU A 91 13.01 -15.04 0.77
C GLU A 91 13.40 -14.81 -0.69
N LEU A 92 14.62 -15.21 -1.02
CA LEU A 92 15.22 -14.97 -2.33
C LEU A 92 14.44 -15.64 -3.47
N LYS A 93 13.88 -16.84 -3.24
CA LYS A 93 13.05 -17.54 -4.25
C LYS A 93 11.76 -16.79 -4.56
N THR A 94 11.07 -16.33 -3.52
CA THR A 94 9.84 -15.55 -3.62
C THR A 94 10.08 -14.21 -4.31
N ALA A 95 11.17 -13.54 -3.94
CA ALA A 95 11.60 -12.31 -4.61
C ALA A 95 11.92 -12.56 -6.10
N VAL A 96 12.53 -13.70 -6.42
CA VAL A 96 12.87 -14.04 -7.81
C VAL A 96 11.63 -14.28 -8.67
N SER A 97 10.62 -14.97 -8.14
CA SER A 97 9.38 -15.26 -8.87
C SER A 97 8.46 -14.05 -9.00
N LEU A 98 8.44 -13.17 -8.00
CA LEU A 98 7.49 -12.06 -7.93
C LEU A 98 8.00 -10.81 -8.65
N LEU A 99 9.30 -10.49 -8.53
CA LEU A 99 9.85 -9.25 -9.07
C LEU A 99 10.37 -9.46 -10.49
N PRO A 100 9.78 -8.84 -11.51
CA PRO A 100 10.26 -8.93 -12.88
C PRO A 100 11.61 -8.22 -13.06
N VAL A 101 12.40 -8.67 -14.02
CA VAL A 101 13.65 -8.00 -14.41
C VAL A 101 13.31 -6.91 -15.44
N MET A 102 13.83 -5.71 -15.24
CA MET A 102 13.59 -4.61 -16.17
C MET A 102 14.15 -4.92 -17.56
N ASP A 103 13.29 -4.78 -18.56
CA ASP A 103 13.63 -4.90 -20.00
C ASP A 103 13.74 -3.54 -20.71
N GLY A 104 13.52 -2.44 -19.97
CA GLY A 104 13.49 -1.07 -20.51
C GLY A 104 12.10 -0.60 -20.93
N SER A 105 11.07 -1.44 -20.85
CA SER A 105 9.69 -1.02 -21.06
C SER A 105 9.12 -0.33 -19.82
N GLU A 106 8.29 0.70 -20.04
CA GLU A 106 7.62 1.42 -18.95
C GLU A 106 6.63 0.49 -18.21
N THR A 107 5.97 -0.42 -18.92
CA THR A 107 5.03 -1.40 -18.35
C THR A 107 5.69 -2.31 -17.32
N VAL A 108 6.84 -2.91 -17.67
CA VAL A 108 7.59 -3.77 -16.74
C VAL A 108 8.13 -2.96 -15.57
N THR A 109 8.49 -1.69 -15.81
CA THR A 109 8.95 -0.79 -14.73
C THR A 109 7.84 -0.52 -13.71
N LYS A 110 6.61 -0.29 -14.15
CA LYS A 110 5.44 -0.15 -13.26
C LYS A 110 5.17 -1.43 -12.49
N GLN A 111 5.15 -2.58 -13.19
CA GLN A 111 4.96 -3.88 -12.55
C GLN A 111 6.03 -4.19 -11.50
N LEU A 112 7.30 -3.84 -11.76
CA LEU A 112 8.37 -3.98 -10.79
C LEU A 112 8.14 -3.12 -9.55
N ILE A 113 7.76 -1.85 -9.73
CA ILE A 113 7.47 -0.94 -8.62
C ILE A 113 6.32 -1.49 -7.76
N ASP A 114 5.23 -1.92 -8.39
CA ASP A 114 4.05 -2.47 -7.70
C ASP A 114 4.41 -3.77 -6.96
N ALA A 115 5.22 -4.64 -7.57
CA ALA A 115 5.69 -5.88 -6.96
C ALA A 115 6.60 -5.62 -5.75
N ILE A 116 7.47 -4.61 -5.82
CA ILE A 116 8.31 -4.19 -4.69
C ILE A 116 7.44 -3.64 -3.56
N GLU A 117 6.46 -2.79 -3.88
CA GLU A 117 5.53 -2.22 -2.90
C GLU A 117 4.77 -3.32 -2.18
N LEU A 118 4.16 -4.24 -2.94
CA LEU A 118 3.47 -5.41 -2.40
C LEU A 118 4.39 -6.26 -1.51
N TYR A 119 5.56 -6.65 -2.02
CA TYR A 119 6.46 -7.53 -1.27
C TYR A 119 6.99 -6.86 0.00
N SER A 120 7.18 -5.54 -0.02
CA SER A 120 7.58 -4.77 1.17
C SER A 120 6.55 -4.82 2.30
N THR A 121 5.26 -5.02 1.99
CA THR A 121 4.22 -5.19 3.01
C THR A 121 4.20 -6.59 3.63
N MET A 122 4.81 -7.57 2.97
CA MET A 122 4.82 -8.98 3.37
C MET A 122 6.07 -9.38 4.17
N ILE A 123 7.06 -8.50 4.26
CA ILE A 123 8.36 -8.77 4.91
C ILE A 123 8.62 -7.87 6.12
N THR A 124 9.49 -8.32 7.02
CA THR A 124 9.86 -7.55 8.22
C THR A 124 10.65 -6.29 7.86
N GLU A 125 10.58 -5.25 8.71
CA GLU A 125 11.35 -4.01 8.51
C GLU A 125 12.87 -4.28 8.39
N GLU A 126 13.39 -5.20 9.18
CA GLU A 126 14.80 -5.63 9.12
C GLU A 126 15.16 -6.21 7.74
N SER A 127 14.22 -6.96 7.14
CA SER A 127 14.37 -7.62 5.84
C SER A 127 14.23 -6.67 4.65
N LYS A 128 13.67 -5.46 4.82
CA LYS A 128 13.51 -4.50 3.73
C LYS A 128 14.83 -4.00 3.17
N SER A 129 15.89 -3.96 3.99
CA SER A 129 17.24 -3.65 3.53
C SER A 129 17.74 -4.67 2.49
N ASN A 130 17.44 -5.96 2.69
CA ASN A 130 17.77 -7.03 1.76
C ASN A 130 16.99 -6.92 0.46
N LEU A 131 15.70 -6.52 0.53
CA LEU A 131 14.89 -6.25 -0.66
C LEU A 131 15.48 -5.12 -1.50
N VAL A 132 15.88 -4.00 -0.89
CA VAL A 132 16.53 -2.88 -1.59
C VAL A 132 17.79 -3.36 -2.28
N GLN A 133 18.70 -4.04 -1.56
CA GLN A 133 19.93 -4.55 -2.18
C GLN A 133 19.66 -5.53 -3.33
N PHE A 134 18.68 -6.41 -3.16
CA PHE A 134 18.31 -7.39 -4.18
C PHE A 134 17.82 -6.70 -5.46
N VAL A 135 16.93 -5.72 -5.35
CA VAL A 135 16.41 -4.95 -6.49
C VAL A 135 17.54 -4.24 -7.21
N LEU A 136 18.35 -3.46 -6.47
CA LEU A 136 19.45 -2.68 -7.04
C LEU A 136 20.47 -3.55 -7.78
N LYS A 137 20.80 -4.73 -7.24
CA LYS A 137 21.81 -5.60 -7.82
C LYS A 137 21.26 -6.43 -8.99
N THR A 138 20.04 -6.95 -8.89
CA THR A 138 19.57 -8.06 -9.73
C THR A 138 18.37 -7.77 -10.63
N ARG A 139 17.58 -6.71 -10.36
CA ARG A 139 16.31 -6.45 -11.07
C ARG A 139 16.34 -5.23 -11.97
N LEU A 140 17.21 -4.27 -11.68
CA LEU A 140 17.38 -3.06 -12.48
C LEU A 140 18.22 -3.32 -13.74
N SER A 141 17.83 -2.66 -14.85
CA SER A 141 18.64 -2.59 -16.06
C SER A 141 19.86 -1.68 -15.86
N GLN A 142 20.88 -1.79 -16.71
CA GLN A 142 22.08 -0.94 -16.60
C GLN A 142 21.75 0.56 -16.72
N VAL A 143 20.80 0.90 -17.60
CA VAL A 143 20.33 2.29 -17.76
C VAL A 143 19.64 2.79 -16.50
N ALA A 144 18.82 1.95 -15.85
CA ALA A 144 18.16 2.32 -14.60
C ALA A 144 19.17 2.52 -13.46
N LYS A 145 20.21 1.66 -13.37
CA LYS A 145 21.28 1.78 -12.37
C LYS A 145 22.07 3.09 -12.48
N LEU A 146 22.19 3.65 -13.68
CA LEU A 146 22.85 4.95 -13.90
C LEU A 146 21.98 6.15 -13.49
N ARG A 147 20.66 6.00 -13.51
CA ARG A 147 19.71 7.08 -13.20
C ARG A 147 19.29 7.13 -11.74
N LEU A 148 19.46 6.02 -11.03
CA LEU A 148 19.05 5.84 -9.64
C LEU A 148 20.24 5.96 -8.68
N GLY A 149 19.93 6.29 -7.43
CA GLY A 149 20.89 6.25 -6.34
C GLY A 149 21.47 4.85 -6.11
N SER A 150 22.73 4.79 -5.69
CA SER A 150 23.42 3.52 -5.42
C SER A 150 23.01 2.85 -4.10
N ASN A 151 22.32 3.57 -3.22
CA ASN A 151 21.83 3.09 -1.94
C ASN A 151 20.60 3.89 -1.48
N TYR A 152 19.69 3.24 -0.76
CA TYR A 152 18.49 3.85 -0.20
C TYR A 152 18.29 3.40 1.25
N LYS A 153 17.81 4.30 2.11
CA LYS A 153 17.57 3.96 3.53
C LYS A 153 16.26 3.19 3.70
N SER A 154 15.30 3.40 2.80
CA SER A 154 14.01 2.72 2.84
C SER A 154 13.53 2.31 1.45
N VAL A 155 12.66 1.31 1.41
CA VAL A 155 11.97 0.89 0.18
C VAL A 155 11.11 2.04 -0.38
N LYS A 156 10.53 2.88 0.48
CA LYS A 156 9.73 4.05 0.07
C LYS A 156 10.56 5.07 -0.71
N GLU A 157 11.77 5.38 -0.24
CA GLU A 157 12.70 6.27 -0.94
C GLU A 157 13.07 5.72 -2.31
N MET A 158 13.40 4.42 -2.37
CA MET A 158 13.72 3.75 -3.64
C MET A 158 12.56 3.80 -4.63
N ILE A 159 11.34 3.49 -4.18
CA ILE A 159 10.14 3.55 -5.03
C ILE A 159 9.89 4.98 -5.53
N ALA A 160 10.03 6.00 -4.68
CA ALA A 160 9.85 7.39 -5.08
C ALA A 160 10.86 7.80 -6.17
N ASP A 161 12.13 7.40 -6.00
CA ASP A 161 13.19 7.70 -6.97
C ASP A 161 12.98 6.95 -8.29
N MET A 162 12.55 5.69 -8.22
CA MET A 162 12.14 4.90 -9.39
C MET A 162 10.98 5.57 -10.15
N LYS A 163 9.94 6.01 -9.45
CA LYS A 163 8.80 6.70 -10.07
C LYS A 163 9.24 8.01 -10.74
N LYS A 164 10.18 8.74 -10.14
CA LYS A 164 10.67 10.02 -10.66
C LYS A 164 11.58 9.89 -11.88
N HIS A 165 12.50 8.94 -11.88
CA HIS A 165 13.58 8.87 -12.88
C HIS A 165 13.41 7.78 -13.94
N LEU A 166 12.57 6.78 -13.70
CA LEU A 166 12.35 5.67 -14.63
C LEU A 166 11.02 5.75 -15.37
N LEU A 167 10.01 6.42 -14.81
CA LEU A 167 8.72 6.61 -15.48
C LEU A 167 8.73 7.95 -16.21
N THR A 168 8.26 7.95 -17.45
CA THR A 168 8.02 9.17 -18.19
C THR A 168 6.74 9.82 -17.71
N THR A 169 6.85 10.95 -17.02
CA THR A 169 5.69 11.79 -16.70
C THR A 169 5.20 12.47 -17.97
N LYS A 170 3.95 12.18 -18.36
CA LYS A 170 3.28 12.95 -19.41
C LYS A 170 3.14 14.39 -18.91
N SER A 171 3.56 15.37 -19.71
CA SER A 171 3.44 16.78 -19.33
C SER A 171 1.97 17.14 -19.08
N ASP A 172 1.69 17.59 -17.87
CA ASP A 172 0.41 18.12 -17.43
C ASP A 172 -0.05 19.29 -18.33
N VAL A 173 0.86 20.21 -18.66
CA VAL A 173 0.60 21.33 -19.57
C VAL A 173 0.21 20.83 -20.97
N ALA A 174 0.93 19.82 -21.49
CA ALA A 174 0.62 19.25 -22.79
C ALA A 174 -0.73 18.50 -22.79
N LEU A 175 -1.03 17.76 -21.73
CA LEU A 175 -2.30 17.05 -21.53
C LEU A 175 -3.47 18.04 -21.40
N GLN A 176 -3.31 19.10 -20.61
CA GLN A 176 -4.32 20.14 -20.42
C GLN A 176 -4.60 20.87 -21.73
N LYS A 177 -3.56 21.27 -22.47
CA LYS A 177 -3.71 21.87 -23.80
C LYS A 177 -4.43 20.94 -24.77
N LYS A 178 -4.03 19.67 -24.80
CA LYS A 178 -4.66 18.66 -25.68
C LYS A 178 -6.14 18.48 -25.35
N MET A 179 -6.48 18.36 -24.07
CA MET A 179 -7.86 18.28 -23.58
C MET A 179 -8.64 19.53 -23.99
N GLN A 180 -8.11 20.73 -23.78
CA GLN A 180 -8.79 21.99 -24.16
C GLN A 180 -9.02 22.12 -25.67
N THR A 181 -8.16 21.53 -26.50
CA THR A 181 -8.27 21.62 -27.97
C THR A 181 -8.98 20.44 -28.63
N CYS A 182 -9.37 19.39 -27.90
CA CYS A 182 -9.98 18.22 -28.52
C CYS A 182 -11.45 18.47 -28.90
N TYR A 183 -11.87 17.86 -30.00
CA TYR A 183 -13.26 17.88 -30.50
C TYR A 183 -13.59 16.52 -31.12
N GLN A 184 -14.87 16.18 -31.18
CA GLN A 184 -15.34 14.89 -31.68
C GLN A 184 -14.91 14.63 -33.13
N GLY A 185 -15.00 15.65 -33.99
CA GLY A 185 -14.63 15.53 -35.40
C GLY A 185 -15.42 14.43 -36.10
N ASN A 186 -14.71 13.46 -36.68
CA ASN A 186 -15.29 12.30 -37.37
C ASN A 186 -15.40 11.05 -36.49
N TRP A 187 -15.14 11.15 -35.18
CA TRP A 187 -15.25 10.02 -34.28
C TRP A 187 -16.67 9.83 -33.75
N THR A 188 -16.97 8.61 -33.33
CA THR A 188 -18.17 8.31 -32.57
C THR A 188 -18.12 9.00 -31.20
N ILE A 189 -19.29 9.27 -30.63
CA ILE A 189 -19.43 9.84 -29.28
C ILE A 189 -18.64 9.01 -28.26
N GLU A 190 -18.70 7.69 -28.36
CA GLU A 190 -17.99 6.76 -27.50
C GLU A 190 -16.47 6.88 -27.62
N LYS A 191 -15.93 6.87 -28.84
CA LYS A 191 -14.48 6.96 -29.05
C LYS A 191 -13.93 8.33 -28.59
N PHE A 192 -14.69 9.40 -28.83
CA PHE A 192 -14.35 10.73 -28.34
C PHE A 192 -14.38 10.79 -26.80
N GLY A 193 -15.44 10.27 -26.20
CA GLY A 193 -15.61 10.17 -24.75
C GLY A 193 -14.48 9.39 -24.07
N SER A 194 -14.15 8.20 -24.57
CA SER A 194 -13.05 7.39 -24.02
C SER A 194 -11.69 8.06 -24.15
N GLN A 195 -11.45 8.83 -25.22
CA GLN A 195 -10.19 9.56 -25.35
C GLN A 195 -10.10 10.70 -24.31
N LEU A 196 -11.20 11.42 -24.10
CA LEU A 196 -11.29 12.44 -23.05
C LEU A 196 -11.13 11.83 -21.66
N GLU A 197 -11.72 10.65 -21.43
CA GLU A 197 -11.58 9.89 -20.19
C GLU A 197 -10.11 9.59 -19.89
N GLN A 198 -9.41 9.02 -20.86
CA GLN A 198 -7.99 8.74 -20.72
C GLN A 198 -7.16 10.01 -20.47
N MET A 199 -7.49 11.12 -21.15
CA MET A 199 -6.76 12.38 -20.98
C MET A 199 -6.94 12.99 -19.60
N PHE A 200 -8.14 13.01 -19.03
CA PHE A 200 -8.33 13.58 -17.69
C PHE A 200 -7.71 12.68 -16.62
N VAL A 201 -7.73 11.35 -16.80
CA VAL A 201 -7.05 10.41 -15.90
C VAL A 201 -5.54 10.65 -15.93
N ASP A 202 -4.94 10.71 -17.12
CA ASP A 202 -3.52 11.01 -17.29
C ASP A 202 -3.16 12.37 -16.69
N LEU A 203 -4.00 13.39 -16.89
CA LEU A 203 -3.80 14.73 -16.34
C LEU A 203 -3.85 14.72 -14.81
N THR A 204 -4.83 14.02 -14.24
CA THR A 204 -4.98 13.90 -12.78
C THR A 204 -3.80 13.18 -12.16
N ILE A 205 -3.33 12.09 -12.76
CA ILE A 205 -2.15 11.36 -12.29
C ILE A 205 -0.91 12.25 -12.37
N SER A 206 -0.73 12.96 -13.50
CA SER A 206 0.43 13.84 -13.70
C SER A 206 0.45 15.02 -12.71
N GLN A 207 -0.68 15.70 -12.53
CA GLN A 207 -0.79 16.83 -11.60
C GLN A 207 -0.73 16.40 -10.12
N ALA A 208 -1.23 15.22 -9.78
CA ALA A 208 -1.19 14.72 -8.41
C ALA A 208 0.23 14.34 -7.98
N ASP A 209 1.12 14.00 -8.91
CA ASP A 209 2.54 13.67 -8.66
C ASP A 209 2.71 12.66 -7.51
N GLY A 210 1.86 11.63 -7.50
CA GLY A 210 1.86 10.57 -6.49
C GLY A 210 1.28 10.95 -5.11
N LYS A 211 0.73 12.15 -4.94
CA LYS A 211 0.13 12.61 -3.67
C LYS A 211 -1.37 12.28 -3.63
N ALA A 212 -1.78 11.44 -2.69
CA ALA A 212 -3.17 11.01 -2.53
C ALA A 212 -4.14 12.17 -2.26
N ASP A 213 -3.75 13.14 -1.42
CA ASP A 213 -4.60 14.30 -1.10
C ASP A 213 -4.83 15.17 -2.34
N ALA A 214 -3.78 15.40 -3.13
CA ALA A 214 -3.90 16.13 -4.39
C ALA A 214 -4.81 15.38 -5.38
N TYR A 215 -4.66 14.05 -5.49
CA TYR A 215 -5.50 13.23 -6.35
C TYR A 215 -6.99 13.35 -6.01
N ASN A 216 -7.34 13.32 -4.72
CA ASN A 216 -8.73 13.41 -4.26
C ASN A 216 -9.39 14.77 -4.59
N ILE A 217 -8.60 15.84 -4.67
CA ILE A 217 -9.06 17.17 -5.04
C ILE A 217 -9.09 17.34 -6.57
N LEU A 218 -8.05 16.87 -7.26
CA LEU A 218 -7.87 17.06 -8.70
C LEU A 218 -8.80 16.19 -9.53
N LYS A 219 -9.11 14.97 -9.07
CA LYS A 219 -10.01 14.05 -9.77
C LYS A 219 -11.37 14.69 -10.11
N PRO A 220 -12.18 15.18 -9.15
CA PRO A 220 -13.47 15.78 -9.47
C PRO A 220 -13.33 17.07 -10.31
N LEU A 221 -12.24 17.82 -10.12
CA LEU A 221 -11.99 19.06 -10.86
C LEU A 221 -11.68 18.79 -12.34
N ASN A 222 -10.80 17.83 -12.61
CA ASN A 222 -10.43 17.43 -13.98
C ASN A 222 -11.56 16.69 -14.68
N GLU A 223 -12.33 15.88 -13.95
CA GLU A 223 -13.53 15.24 -14.50
C GLU A 223 -14.59 16.27 -14.91
N LYS A 224 -14.81 17.32 -14.11
CA LYS A 224 -15.68 18.44 -14.48
C LYS A 224 -15.18 19.18 -15.72
N GLN A 225 -13.87 19.41 -15.84
CA GLN A 225 -13.30 19.99 -17.07
C GLN A 225 -13.53 19.09 -18.28
N ALA A 226 -13.39 17.77 -18.12
CA ALA A 226 -13.63 16.81 -19.19
C ALA A 226 -15.11 16.79 -19.62
N ILE A 227 -16.06 16.88 -18.68
CA ILE A 227 -17.51 16.97 -18.97
C ILE A 227 -17.82 18.24 -19.76
N ASN A 228 -17.34 19.41 -19.31
CA ASN A 228 -17.54 20.67 -20.03
C ASN A 228 -16.96 20.58 -21.44
N LYS A 229 -15.74 20.05 -21.56
CA LYS A 229 -15.07 19.92 -22.83
C LYS A 229 -15.74 18.91 -23.76
N PHE A 230 -16.28 17.83 -23.21
CA PHE A 230 -17.08 16.86 -23.93
C PHE A 230 -18.31 17.55 -24.51
N ALA A 231 -19.08 18.28 -23.69
CA ALA A 231 -20.26 19.01 -24.12
C ALA A 231 -19.94 20.04 -25.22
N GLU A 232 -18.88 20.84 -25.08
CA GLU A 232 -18.44 21.81 -26.10
C GLU A 232 -17.89 21.15 -27.37
N GLY A 233 -17.23 19.99 -27.22
CA GLY A 233 -16.50 19.30 -28.27
C GLY A 233 -17.34 18.38 -29.14
N LEU A 234 -18.61 18.11 -28.78
CA LEU A 234 -19.52 17.30 -29.61
C LEU A 234 -19.73 17.95 -30.98
N LYS A 235 -19.98 17.15 -32.02
CA LYS A 235 -20.19 17.66 -33.39
C LYS A 235 -21.56 18.33 -33.54
N ASP A 236 -22.60 17.75 -32.95
CA ASP A 236 -23.98 18.22 -33.05
C ASP A 236 -24.29 19.27 -31.98
N GLU A 237 -24.67 20.47 -32.43
CA GLU A 237 -25.05 21.62 -31.60
C GLU A 237 -26.23 21.33 -30.66
N LYS A 238 -27.20 20.51 -31.09
CA LYS A 238 -28.33 20.10 -30.24
C LYS A 238 -27.82 19.22 -29.08
N LEU A 239 -26.93 18.28 -29.39
CA LEU A 239 -26.31 17.44 -28.36
C LEU A 239 -25.47 18.28 -27.39
N ARG A 240 -24.71 19.27 -27.88
CA ARG A 240 -23.98 20.20 -26.98
C ARG A 240 -24.90 20.83 -25.95
N THR A 241 -26.03 21.36 -26.41
CA THR A 241 -27.02 22.05 -25.58
C THR A 241 -27.67 21.10 -24.56
N ILE A 242 -28.10 19.91 -25.02
CA ILE A 242 -28.72 18.90 -24.14
C ILE A 242 -27.76 18.47 -23.04
N ILE A 243 -26.50 18.19 -23.39
CA ILE A 243 -25.52 17.69 -22.44
C ILE A 243 -25.07 18.78 -21.47
N ALA A 244 -24.85 20.01 -21.94
CA ALA A 244 -24.51 21.14 -21.08
C ALA A 244 -25.62 21.46 -20.06
N ALA A 245 -26.89 21.33 -20.45
CA ALA A 245 -28.03 21.62 -19.58
C ALA A 245 -28.27 20.57 -18.48
N ARG A 246 -27.87 19.31 -18.71
CA ARG A 246 -28.16 18.19 -17.80
C ARG A 246 -27.21 18.09 -16.60
N ASN A 247 -26.14 18.89 -16.55
CA ASN A 247 -25.21 19.02 -15.41
C ASN A 247 -24.77 17.67 -14.79
N TYR A 248 -24.21 16.81 -15.63
CA TYR A 248 -23.72 15.49 -15.24
C TYR A 248 -22.62 15.56 -14.17
N GLN A 249 -22.62 14.59 -13.26
CA GLN A 249 -21.58 14.47 -12.23
C GLN A 249 -20.38 13.66 -12.69
N THR A 250 -20.57 12.72 -13.62
CA THR A 250 -19.50 11.89 -14.17
C THR A 250 -19.43 12.01 -15.69
N LEU A 251 -18.22 11.86 -16.25
CA LEU A 251 -18.04 11.86 -17.70
C LEU A 251 -18.76 10.67 -18.36
N LYS A 252 -18.80 9.52 -17.67
CA LYS A 252 -19.46 8.32 -18.15
C LYS A 252 -20.96 8.54 -18.37
N ASP A 253 -21.63 9.20 -17.43
CA ASP A 253 -23.06 9.51 -17.56
C ASP A 253 -23.32 10.52 -18.67
N ALA A 254 -22.42 11.49 -18.84
CA ALA A 254 -22.50 12.46 -19.95
C ALA A 254 -22.37 11.77 -21.31
N ILE A 255 -21.45 10.81 -21.45
CA ILE A 255 -21.27 10.01 -22.67
C ILE A 255 -22.52 9.20 -22.95
N GLN A 256 -23.06 8.49 -21.96
CA GLN A 256 -24.27 7.68 -22.13
C GLN A 256 -25.46 8.57 -22.51
N GLY A 257 -25.64 9.70 -21.83
CA GLY A 257 -26.69 10.66 -22.13
C GLY A 257 -26.61 11.23 -23.55
N ALA A 258 -25.40 11.41 -24.08
CA ALA A 258 -25.19 11.83 -25.46
C ALA A 258 -25.56 10.75 -26.46
N LYS A 259 -25.21 9.47 -26.19
CA LYS A 259 -25.63 8.33 -27.02
C LYS A 259 -27.15 8.19 -27.05
N ASP A 260 -27.81 8.28 -25.90
CA ASP A 260 -29.27 8.17 -25.81
C ASP A 260 -29.98 9.32 -26.55
N ALA A 261 -29.41 10.53 -26.50
CA ALA A 261 -29.94 11.68 -27.22
C ALA A 261 -29.73 11.56 -28.75
N GLU A 262 -28.60 11.02 -29.21
CA GLU A 262 -28.30 10.81 -30.63
C GLU A 262 -29.32 9.87 -31.31
N VAL A 263 -29.70 8.78 -30.63
CA VAL A 263 -30.71 7.83 -31.11
C VAL A 263 -32.09 8.48 -31.25
N ASN A 264 -32.46 9.34 -30.28
CA ASN A 264 -33.74 10.05 -30.30
C ASN A 264 -33.81 11.10 -31.42
N THR A 265 -32.68 11.75 -31.74
CA THR A 265 -32.62 12.74 -32.83
C THR A 265 -32.60 12.11 -34.23
N GLY A 266 -32.04 10.91 -34.40
CA GLY A 266 -32.05 10.18 -35.67
C GLY A 266 -33.41 9.55 -36.03
N SER A 267 -34.30 9.40 -35.04
CA SER A 267 -35.62 8.78 -35.21
C SER A 267 -36.71 9.77 -35.68
N SER A 268 -36.38 11.06 -35.82
CA SER A 268 -37.34 12.11 -36.19
C SER A 268 -37.38 12.45 -37.70
N SER A 269 -36.56 11.82 -38.53
CA SER A 269 -36.35 12.20 -39.94
C SER A 269 -36.84 11.20 -41.00
N THR A 270 -37.68 10.23 -40.62
CA THR A 270 -38.35 9.31 -41.57
C THR A 270 -39.83 9.24 -41.22
N GLY A 271 -40.58 10.26 -41.66
CA GLY A 271 -41.99 10.39 -41.38
C GLY A 271 -42.63 11.54 -42.15
N GLN A 272 -42.37 11.60 -43.46
CA GLN A 272 -43.23 12.24 -44.46
C GLN A 272 -43.16 11.43 -45.75
#